data_AF-A0A6G7GPJ8-F1
#
_entry.id   AF-A0A6G7GPJ8-F1
#
_cell.length_a   1.000
_cell.length_b   1.000
_cell.length_c   1.000
_cell.angle_alpha   90.00
_cell.angle_beta   90.00
_cell.angle_gamma   90.00
#
_symmetry.space_group_name_H-M   'P 1'
#
loop_
_entity.id
_entity.type
_entity.pdbx_description
1 polymer ?
#
loop_
_entity_poly.entity_id
_entity_poly.type
_entity_poly.pdbx_seq_one_letter_code
_entity_poly.pdbx_strand_id
1 'polypeptide(L)' 'MDKNQRYMKAGLLEEKRKRLDQLEMKADRLVKDVNIYLFSSDGIRGMEFEKAHQAFVELTEAIMAFRGLVKEIKKIEDEM' A
#
# COMPACT_ATOMS: atom_id res chain seq x y z
N MET A 1 19.20 -22.90 12.57
CA MET A 1 18.29 -22.96 11.40
C MET A 1 18.95 -23.74 10.28
N ASP A 2 18.20 -24.67 9.68
CA ASP A 2 18.61 -25.36 8.46
C ASP A 2 18.81 -24.37 7.29
N LYS A 3 19.77 -24.63 6.39
CA LYS A 3 20.05 -23.77 5.23
C LYS A 3 18.80 -23.58 4.37
N ASN A 4 18.02 -24.64 4.19
CA ASN A 4 16.77 -24.58 3.41
C ASN A 4 15.72 -23.67 4.06
N GLN A 5 15.59 -23.70 5.40
CA GLN A 5 14.68 -22.81 6.11
C GLN A 5 15.10 -21.33 5.98
N ARG A 6 16.41 -21.04 5.97
CA ARG A 6 16.90 -19.67 5.77
C ARG A 6 16.55 -19.15 4.38
N TYR A 7 16.78 -19.95 3.34
CA TYR A 7 16.44 -19.56 1.97
C TYR A 7 14.94 -19.37 1.78
N MET A 8 14.11 -20.24 2.36
CA MET A 8 12.66 -20.12 2.29
C MET A 8 12.16 -18.85 2.98
N LYS A 9 12.68 -18.52 4.18
CA LYS A 9 12.34 -17.27 4.88
C LYS A 9 12.79 -16.03 4.08
N ALA A 10 13.98 -16.06 3.49
CA ALA A 10 14.48 -14.95 2.68
C ALA A 10 13.60 -14.68 1.45
N GLY A 11 13.17 -15.73 0.74
CA GLY A 11 12.24 -15.60 -0.39
C GLY A 11 10.88 -15.02 0.02
N LEU A 12 10.35 -15.45 1.17
CA LEU A 12 9.10 -14.91 1.71
C LEU A 12 9.23 -13.42 2.08
N LEU A 13 10.36 -13.01 2.68
CA LEU A 13 10.63 -11.60 2.98
C LEU A 13 10.70 -10.76 1.71
N GLU A 14 11.35 -11.25 0.67
CA GLU A 14 11.43 -10.55 -0.61
C GLU A 14 10.06 -10.37 -1.26
N GLU A 15 9.24 -11.42 -1.27
CA GLU A 15 7.87 -11.34 -1.79
C GLU A 15 7.03 -10.29 -1.04
N LYS A 16 7.13 -10.28 0.29
CA LYS A 16 6.42 -9.30 1.12
C LYS A 16 6.93 -7.88 0.91
N ARG A 17 8.25 -7.68 0.75
CA ARG A 17 8.82 -6.35 0.44
C ARG A 17 8.34 -5.82 -0.91
N LYS A 18 8.32 -6.66 -1.95
CA LYS A 18 7.74 -6.30 -3.26
C LYS A 18 6.26 -5.90 -3.16
N ARG A 19 5.49 -6.57 -2.30
CA ARG A 19 4.09 -6.19 -2.04
C ARG A 19 3.97 -4.86 -1.28
N LEU A 20 4.90 -4.53 -0.38
CA LEU A 20 4.94 -3.19 0.24
C LEU A 20 5.15 -2.12 -0.83
N ASP A 21 6.11 -2.30 -1.73
CA ASP A 21 6.39 -1.33 -2.80
C ASP A 21 5.14 -1.08 -3.68
N GLN A 22 4.41 -2.15 -4.00
CA GLN A 22 3.15 -2.05 -4.75
C GLN A 22 2.06 -1.27 -3.99
N LEU A 23 1.96 -1.48 -2.68
CA LEU A 23 1.01 -0.75 -1.83
C LEU A 23 1.38 0.73 -1.71
N GLU A 24 2.67 1.06 -1.65
CA GLU A 24 3.14 2.46 -1.65
C GLU A 24 2.81 3.16 -2.97
N MET A 25 3.10 2.52 -4.10
CA MET A 25 2.72 3.06 -5.42
C MET A 25 1.20 3.26 -5.54
N LYS A 26 0.41 2.29 -5.04
CA LYS A 26 -1.05 2.42 -5.01
C LYS A 26 -1.50 3.59 -4.15
N ALA A 27 -0.92 3.77 -2.97
CA ALA A 27 -1.26 4.87 -2.07
C ALA A 27 -0.93 6.23 -2.68
N ASP A 28 0.25 6.39 -3.28
CA ASP A 28 0.66 7.63 -3.97
C ASP A 28 -0.31 7.98 -5.11
N ARG A 29 -0.71 6.99 -5.92
CA ARG A 29 -1.71 7.19 -6.97
C ARG A 29 -3.05 7.66 -6.39
N LEU A 30 -3.55 7.01 -5.34
CA LEU A 30 -4.84 7.35 -4.74
C LEU A 30 -4.85 8.75 -4.11
N VAL A 31 -3.73 9.19 -3.53
CA VAL A 31 -3.58 10.58 -3.05
C VAL A 31 -3.71 11.56 -4.21
N LYS A 32 -3.09 11.28 -5.36
CA LYS A 32 -3.23 12.10 -6.58
C LYS A 32 -4.66 12.10 -7.10
N ASP A 33 -5.32 10.93 -7.12
CA ASP A 33 -6.71 10.79 -7.56
C ASP A 33 -7.66 11.64 -6.70
N VAL A 34 -7.54 11.55 -5.37
CA VAL A 34 -8.30 12.40 -4.43
C VAL A 34 -8.08 13.88 -4.72
N ASN A 35 -6.83 14.31 -4.91
CA ASN A 35 -6.53 15.70 -5.22
C ASN A 35 -7.14 16.15 -6.55
N ILE A 36 -7.11 15.30 -7.58
CA ILE A 36 -7.71 15.58 -8.88
C ILE A 36 -9.24 15.72 -8.76
N TYR A 37 -9.89 14.81 -8.02
CA TYR A 37 -11.35 14.80 -7.88
C TYR A 37 -11.88 15.96 -7.04
N LEU A 38 -11.10 16.45 -6.06
CA LEU A 38 -11.53 17.52 -5.16
C LEU A 38 -11.02 18.92 -5.55
N PHE A 39 -9.85 19.01 -6.18
CA PHE A 39 -9.13 20.27 -6.41
C PHE A 39 -8.68 20.43 -7.86
N SER A 40 -9.63 20.25 -8.79
CA SER A 40 -9.46 20.58 -10.21
C SER A 40 -8.93 22.01 -10.39
N SER A 41 -7.72 22.14 -10.95
CA SER A 41 -7.05 23.42 -11.19
C SER A 41 -7.72 24.29 -12.25
N ASP A 42 -8.57 23.69 -13.10
CA ASP A 42 -9.14 24.34 -14.28
C ASP A 42 -10.55 24.91 -14.04
N GLY A 43 -10.99 25.02 -12.78
CA GLY A 43 -12.14 25.84 -12.37
C GLY A 43 -13.53 25.42 -12.89
N ILE A 44 -13.65 24.39 -13.74
CA ILE A 44 -14.91 24.06 -14.44
C ILE A 44 -15.42 22.64 -14.14
N ARG A 45 -14.57 21.71 -13.65
CA ARG A 45 -15.07 20.41 -13.15
C ARG A 45 -15.51 20.57 -11.69
N GLY A 46 -16.81 20.45 -11.46
CA GLY A 46 -17.36 20.31 -10.11
C GLY A 46 -16.71 19.15 -9.38
N MET A 47 -16.64 19.25 -8.05
CA MET A 47 -16.02 18.22 -7.21
C MET A 47 -16.68 16.86 -7.47
N GLU A 48 -15.87 15.85 -7.77
CA GLU A 48 -16.34 14.48 -8.01
C GLU A 48 -16.34 13.71 -6.68
N PHE A 49 -17.21 14.13 -5.75
CA PHE A 49 -17.23 13.63 -4.36
C PHE A 49 -17.31 12.11 -4.24
N GLU A 50 -18.12 11.44 -5.05
CA GLU A 50 -18.23 9.97 -5.03
C GLU A 50 -16.92 9.29 -5.41
N LYS A 51 -16.21 9.81 -6.42
CA LYS A 51 -14.91 9.27 -6.83
C LYS A 51 -13.83 9.56 -5.80
N ALA A 52 -13.85 10.76 -5.20
CA ALA A 52 -12.97 11.10 -4.10
C ALA A 52 -13.19 10.18 -2.89
N HIS A 53 -14.46 9.93 -2.53
CA HIS A 53 -14.82 9.02 -1.45
C HIS A 53 -14.34 7.60 -1.73
N GLN A 54 -14.57 7.08 -2.95
CA GLN A 54 -14.06 5.78 -3.34
C GLN A 54 -12.52 5.71 -3.25
N ALA A 55 -11.81 6.72 -3.76
CA ALA A 55 -10.36 6.77 -3.69
C ALA A 55 -9.85 6.82 -2.22
N PHE A 56 -10.57 7.49 -1.33
CA PHE A 56 -10.28 7.50 0.11
C PHE A 56 -10.48 6.13 0.77
N VAL A 57 -11.55 5.42 0.43
CA VAL A 57 -11.80 4.06 0.93
C VAL A 57 -10.66 3.14 0.48
N GLU A 58 -10.34 3.14 -0.81
CA GLU A 58 -9.23 2.34 -1.35
C GLU A 58 -7.88 2.70 -0.73
N LEU A 59 -7.66 3.98 -0.42
CA LEU A 59 -6.43 4.46 0.23
C LEU A 59 -6.34 3.94 1.65
N THR A 60 -7.45 3.97 2.39
CA THR A 60 -7.53 3.46 3.76
C THR A 60 -7.23 1.96 3.78
N GLU A 61 -7.82 1.20 2.86
CA GLU A 61 -7.54 -0.23 2.72
C GLU A 61 -6.08 -0.52 2.39
N ALA A 62 -5.47 0.25 1.47
CA ALA A 62 -4.06 0.10 1.12
C ALA A 62 -3.14 0.36 2.32
N ILE A 63 -3.43 1.39 3.13
CA ILE A 63 -2.68 1.70 4.35
C ILE A 63 -2.85 0.61 5.41
N MET A 64 -4.06 0.07 5.58
CA MET A 64 -4.30 -1.03 6.52
C MET A 64 -3.53 -2.29 6.10
N ALA A 65 -3.54 -2.63 4.81
CA ALA A 65 -2.78 -3.74 4.27
C ALA A 65 -1.27 -3.53 4.45
N PHE A 66 -0.77 -2.32 4.19
CA PHE A 66 0.64 -1.95 4.39
C PHE A 66 1.06 -2.16 5.84
N ARG A 67 0.28 -1.65 6.80
CA ARG A 67 0.54 -1.83 8.24
C ARG A 67 0.53 -3.29 8.66
N GLY A 68 -0.38 -4.09 8.12
CA GLY A 68 -0.43 -5.53 8.35
C GLY A 68 0.84 -6.22 7.86
N LEU A 69 1.26 -5.91 6.63
CA LEU A 69 2.41 -6.52 5.97
C LEU A 69 3.74 -6.14 6.66
N VAL A 70 3.88 -4.89 7.12
CA VAL A 70 5.01 -4.45 7.95
C VAL A 70 5.11 -5.27 9.24
N LYS A 71 3.97 -5.52 9.92
CA LYS A 71 3.95 -6.34 11.13
C LYS A 71 4.34 -7.80 10.82
N GLU A 72 3.89 -8.35 9.71
CA GLU A 72 4.25 -9.70 9.28
C GLU A 72 5.74 -9.84 8.96
N ILE A 73 6.31 -8.89 8.23
CA ILE A 73 7.75 -8.84 7.95
C ILE A 73 8.54 -8.81 9.26
N LYS A 74 8.15 -7.91 10.17
CA LYS A 74 8.81 -7.79 11.46
C LYS A 74 8.76 -9.10 12.27
N LYS A 75 7.61 -9.79 12.28
CA LYS A 75 7.50 -11.12 12.93
C LYS A 75 8.46 -12.13 12.32
N ILE A 76 8.57 -12.18 10.99
CA ILE A 76 9.48 -13.10 10.30
C ILE A 76 10.94 -12.78 10.64
N GLU A 77 11.29 -11.50 10.67
CA GLU A 77 12.64 -11.01 11.02
C GLU A 77 12.97 -11.27 12.51
N ASP A 78 12.02 -11.10 13.42
CA ASP A 78 12.20 -11.36 14.87
C ASP A 78 12.32 -12.88 15.18
N GLU A 79 11.79 -13.74 14.31
CA GLU A 79 11.91 -15.21 14.37
C GLU A 79 13.19 -15.76 13.68
N MET A 80 14.10 -14.90 13.21
CA MET A 80 15.39 -15.27 12.61
C MET A 80 16.53 -15.30 13.62
#